data_AF-A0A3D4VY29-F1
#
_entry.id   AF-A0A3D4VY29-F1
#
_cell.length_a   1.000
_cell.length_b   1.000
_cell.length_c   1.000
_cell.angle_alpha   90.00
_cell.angle_beta   90.00
_cell.angle_gamma   90.00
#
_symmetry.space_group_name_H-M   'P 1'
#
loop_
_entity.id
_entity.type
_entity.pdbx_description
1 polymer ?
#
loop_
_entity_poly.entity_id
_entity_poly.type
_entity_poly.pdbx_seq_one_letter_code
_entity_poly.pdbx_strand_id
1 'polypeptide(L)'
;MIKRCNDFGAGGVSVAIGELADGLYIDLNKVTKKYEGLDGTELAISESQERMAVALAPEDVDKFIAIATEENLEATPVAKVTEEKRLNMVWNGVSIVNISREFLNSNGAEKHQNVHVEKGSVWQPQWAGLTFSQKMKSMVGDLNVCSKKGLSERFDSTIGAATVLMPFGGAYQLTPQNAMVAKLPVDGETTTCSGMAWGYNPYLMSANQYVGARMAVIESVTKLVATGFRYEDAYLTFQEYFERLGNKPERWGKPLAALLGALDAQIGLGIASIGGKDSMSGSFEQLDVPPTLVSFATAIGKASRVVSTEFKKPESTVVLVRPIIDPETGCPNFF
;
A
#
# COMPACT_ATOMS: atom_id res chain seq x y z
N MET A 1 10.53 -13.49 -22.37
CA MET A 1 11.61 -12.53 -22.66
C MET A 1 12.11 -11.89 -21.38
N ILE A 2 11.28 -11.09 -20.68
CA ILE A 2 11.64 -10.44 -19.40
C ILE A 2 12.06 -11.47 -18.34
N LYS A 3 13.24 -11.31 -17.76
CA LYS A 3 13.78 -12.13 -16.66
C LYS A 3 13.55 -11.47 -15.30
N ARG A 4 13.76 -10.15 -15.24
CA ARG A 4 13.51 -9.27 -14.09
C ARG A 4 13.12 -7.90 -14.60
N CYS A 5 12.40 -7.13 -13.79
CA CYS A 5 12.09 -5.74 -14.06
C CYS A 5 12.00 -4.95 -12.75
N ASN A 6 12.17 -3.64 -12.85
CA ASN A 6 12.04 -2.72 -11.72
C ASN A 6 11.56 -1.36 -12.22
N ASP A 7 10.68 -0.70 -11.50
CA ASP A 7 10.23 0.65 -11.81
C ASP A 7 11.28 1.70 -11.42
N PHE A 8 11.27 2.84 -12.12
CA PHE A 8 12.10 3.97 -11.73
C PHE A 8 11.39 4.78 -10.64
N GLY A 9 11.75 4.51 -9.40
CA GLY A 9 11.36 5.29 -8.23
C GLY A 9 12.49 6.17 -7.71
N ALA A 10 12.64 6.18 -6.38
CA ALA A 10 13.68 6.93 -5.68
C ALA A 10 15.08 6.46 -6.08
N GLY A 11 15.99 7.41 -6.33
CA GLY A 11 17.38 7.14 -6.73
C GLY A 11 17.58 6.79 -8.22
N GLY A 12 16.51 6.77 -9.03
CA GLY A 12 16.61 6.77 -10.48
C GLY A 12 17.32 5.56 -11.09
N VAL A 13 18.18 5.81 -12.09
CA VAL A 13 18.96 4.77 -12.80
C VAL A 13 19.79 3.94 -11.82
N SER A 14 20.37 4.60 -10.81
CA SER A 14 21.27 3.99 -9.85
C SER A 14 20.63 2.87 -9.04
N VAL A 15 19.33 3.01 -8.73
CA VAL A 15 18.56 2.01 -7.97
C VAL A 15 17.82 1.09 -8.93
N ALA A 16 17.03 1.65 -9.85
CA ALA A 16 16.15 0.88 -10.73
C ALA A 16 16.91 -0.15 -11.57
N ILE A 17 18.03 0.25 -12.19
CA ILE A 17 18.89 -0.68 -12.93
C ILE A 17 19.82 -1.42 -11.97
N GLY A 18 20.37 -0.72 -10.98
CA GLY A 18 21.33 -1.25 -10.01
C GLY A 18 20.84 -2.46 -9.22
N GLU A 19 19.53 -2.62 -9.03
CA GLU A 19 18.94 -3.75 -8.31
C GLU A 19 18.67 -4.99 -9.18
N LEU A 20 18.76 -4.87 -10.52
CA LEU A 20 18.40 -5.97 -11.41
C LEU A 20 19.40 -7.14 -11.38
N ALA A 21 20.68 -6.86 -11.17
CA ALA A 21 21.75 -7.88 -11.18
C ALA A 21 22.96 -7.47 -10.33
N ASP A 22 23.73 -8.47 -9.86
CA ASP A 22 24.90 -8.25 -9.01
C ASP A 22 26.01 -7.44 -9.68
N GLY A 23 26.25 -7.68 -10.97
CA GLY A 23 27.25 -7.00 -11.80
C GLY A 23 26.61 -6.29 -12.98
N LEU A 24 26.88 -5.00 -13.13
CA LEU A 24 26.27 -4.14 -14.13
C LEU A 24 27.27 -3.12 -14.68
N TYR A 25 27.37 -3.07 -16.01
CA TYR A 25 27.96 -1.96 -16.75
C TYR A 25 26.83 -1.11 -17.33
N ILE A 26 26.71 0.13 -16.89
CA ILE A 26 25.68 1.08 -17.32
C ILE A 26 26.35 2.20 -18.12
N ASP A 27 25.90 2.40 -19.36
CA ASP A 27 26.34 3.51 -20.21
C ASP A 27 25.32 4.66 -20.11
N LEU A 28 25.66 5.66 -19.32
CA LEU A 28 24.77 6.81 -19.06
C LEU A 28 24.56 7.68 -20.30
N ASN A 29 25.39 7.54 -21.34
CA ASN A 29 25.18 8.26 -22.60
C ASN A 29 23.98 7.71 -23.38
N LYS A 30 23.60 6.44 -23.12
CA LYS A 30 22.45 5.79 -23.77
C LYS A 30 21.14 6.01 -23.05
N VAL A 31 21.18 6.52 -21.81
CA VAL A 31 19.96 6.88 -21.08
C VAL A 31 19.30 8.03 -21.83
N THR A 32 18.06 7.82 -22.28
CA THR A 32 17.29 8.83 -23.01
C THR A 32 17.04 10.04 -22.12
N LYS A 33 17.19 11.23 -22.72
CA LYS A 33 17.15 12.50 -22.00
C LYS A 33 15.97 13.33 -22.51
N LYS A 34 15.25 13.96 -21.60
CA LYS A 34 14.24 14.97 -21.94
C LYS A 34 14.84 16.37 -22.10
N TYR A 35 15.92 16.64 -21.36
CA TYR A 35 16.58 17.94 -21.33
C TYR A 35 18.04 17.78 -21.71
N GLU A 36 18.53 18.69 -22.54
CA GLU A 36 19.95 18.83 -22.81
C GLU A 36 20.67 19.44 -21.60
N GLY A 37 21.97 19.16 -21.49
CA GLY A 37 22.84 19.75 -20.46
C GLY A 37 22.92 18.99 -19.14
N LEU A 38 22.22 17.86 -18.99
CA LEU A 38 22.35 17.02 -17.80
C LEU A 38 23.73 16.38 -17.69
N ASP A 39 24.34 16.46 -16.52
CA ASP A 39 25.61 15.79 -16.23
C ASP A 39 25.42 14.30 -15.89
N GLY A 40 26.53 13.56 -15.77
CA GLY A 40 26.50 12.13 -15.47
C GLY A 40 25.85 11.80 -14.13
N THR A 41 25.98 12.66 -13.12
CA THR A 41 25.38 12.47 -11.80
C THR A 41 23.87 12.63 -11.89
N GLU A 42 23.41 13.71 -12.51
CA GLU A 42 21.99 13.99 -12.72
C GLU A 42 21.31 12.87 -13.51
N LEU A 43 21.97 12.32 -14.53
CA LEU A 43 21.49 11.15 -15.26
C LEU A 43 21.39 9.91 -14.36
N ALA A 44 22.39 9.66 -13.52
CA ALA A 44 22.44 8.50 -12.65
C ALA A 44 21.36 8.52 -11.56
N ILE A 45 21.00 9.70 -11.03
CA ILE A 45 20.02 9.83 -9.94
C ILE A 45 18.66 10.38 -10.40
N SER A 46 18.46 10.61 -11.70
CA SER A 46 17.21 11.17 -12.22
C SER A 46 16.01 10.32 -11.84
N GLU A 47 15.01 10.93 -11.20
CA GLU A 47 13.73 10.31 -10.81
C GLU A 47 12.58 10.71 -11.76
N SER A 48 12.91 10.93 -13.04
CA SER A 48 11.87 11.14 -14.06
C SER A 48 10.88 9.96 -14.09
N GLN A 49 9.59 10.28 -14.13
CA GLN A 49 8.48 9.35 -14.01
C GLN A 49 8.28 8.52 -15.28
N GLU A 50 7.37 7.53 -15.22
CA GLU A 50 6.95 6.68 -16.33
C GLU A 50 8.08 5.87 -17.01
N ARG A 51 9.06 5.39 -16.23
CA ARG A 51 10.16 4.55 -16.72
C ARG A 51 10.20 3.19 -16.03
N MET A 52 10.64 2.18 -16.79
CA MET A 52 10.79 0.78 -16.34
C MET A 52 12.14 0.24 -16.81
N ALA A 53 12.86 -0.43 -15.93
CA ALA A 53 14.08 -1.17 -16.27
C ALA A 53 13.71 -2.65 -16.46
N VAL A 54 14.19 -3.28 -17.54
CA VAL A 54 13.95 -4.71 -17.81
C VAL A 54 15.27 -5.43 -18.12
N ALA A 55 15.44 -6.60 -17.53
CA ALA A 55 16.56 -7.50 -17.80
C ALA A 55 16.13 -8.59 -18.79
N LEU A 56 16.87 -8.72 -19.88
CA LEU A 56 16.59 -9.62 -21.00
C LEU A 56 17.81 -10.47 -21.34
N ALA A 57 17.59 -11.64 -21.95
CA ALA A 57 18.68 -12.37 -22.60
C ALA A 57 19.09 -11.61 -23.88
N PRO A 58 20.37 -11.64 -24.30
CA PRO A 58 20.85 -10.92 -25.48
C PRO A 58 20.03 -11.20 -26.74
N GLU A 59 19.64 -12.45 -26.95
CA GLU A 59 18.84 -12.92 -28.08
C GLU A 59 17.39 -12.40 -28.10
N ASP A 60 16.87 -11.94 -26.95
CA ASP A 60 15.51 -11.41 -26.81
C ASP A 60 15.43 -9.88 -27.02
N VAL A 61 16.55 -9.16 -27.06
CA VAL A 61 16.59 -7.68 -27.03
C VAL A 61 15.90 -7.06 -28.24
N ASP A 62 16.31 -7.44 -29.45
CA ASP A 62 15.78 -6.84 -30.69
C ASP A 62 14.27 -7.12 -30.84
N LYS A 63 13.85 -8.32 -30.46
CA LYS A 63 12.44 -8.72 -30.46
C LYS A 63 11.62 -7.88 -29.46
N PHE A 64 12.15 -7.66 -28.26
CA PHE A 64 11.49 -6.82 -27.27
C PHE A 64 11.34 -5.36 -27.74
N ILE A 65 12.40 -4.80 -28.34
CA ILE A 65 12.38 -3.43 -28.89
C ILE A 65 11.34 -3.32 -30.02
N ALA A 66 11.25 -4.31 -30.90
CA ALA A 66 10.24 -4.33 -31.95
C ALA A 66 8.82 -4.30 -31.37
N ILE A 67 8.52 -5.15 -30.37
CA ILE A 67 7.21 -5.18 -29.70
C ILE A 67 6.93 -3.86 -28.95
N ALA A 68 7.92 -3.29 -28.27
CA ALA A 68 7.75 -1.99 -27.62
C ALA A 68 7.43 -0.89 -28.63
N THR A 69 8.09 -0.91 -29.80
CA THR A 69 7.83 0.04 -30.89
C THR A 69 6.42 -0.11 -31.47
N GLU A 70 5.92 -1.35 -31.61
CA GLU A 70 4.53 -1.62 -32.03
C GLU A 70 3.50 -1.00 -31.08
N GLU A 71 3.81 -0.95 -29.78
CA GLU A 71 3.00 -0.31 -28.73
C GLU A 71 3.29 1.20 -28.57
N ASN A 72 4.07 1.81 -29.48
CA ASN A 72 4.49 3.21 -29.43
C ASN A 72 5.25 3.57 -28.13
N LEU A 73 6.07 2.64 -27.63
CA LEU A 73 6.95 2.80 -26.48
C LEU A 73 8.42 2.83 -26.92
N GLU A 74 9.20 3.67 -26.25
CA GLU A 74 10.65 3.73 -26.46
C GLU A 74 11.37 2.71 -25.56
N ALA A 75 12.20 1.85 -26.15
CA ALA A 75 13.04 0.89 -25.42
C ALA A 75 14.50 1.01 -25.88
N THR A 76 15.42 1.35 -24.97
CA THR A 76 16.84 1.54 -25.28
C THR A 76 17.72 0.63 -24.41
N PRO A 77 18.63 -0.18 -24.99
CA PRO A 77 19.62 -0.93 -24.23
C PRO A 77 20.67 0.00 -23.61
N VAL A 78 20.56 0.25 -22.31
CA VAL A 78 21.45 1.17 -21.57
C VAL A 78 22.51 0.46 -20.70
N ALA A 79 22.34 -0.84 -20.44
CA ALA A 79 23.19 -1.59 -19.53
C ALA A 79 23.48 -3.01 -20.02
N LYS A 80 24.55 -3.59 -19.50
CA LYS A 80 24.92 -5.00 -19.66
C LYS A 80 25.17 -5.64 -18.31
N VAL A 81 24.65 -6.83 -18.09
CA VAL A 81 25.00 -7.65 -16.92
C VAL A 81 26.41 -8.19 -17.12
N THR A 82 27.24 -8.08 -16.08
CA THR A 82 28.65 -8.50 -16.09
C THR A 82 28.90 -9.57 -15.04
N GLU A 83 29.89 -10.43 -15.28
CA GLU A 83 30.34 -11.43 -14.30
C GLU A 83 31.00 -10.75 -13.08
N GLU A 84 31.75 -9.68 -13.31
CA GLU A 84 32.31 -8.86 -12.24
C GLU A 84 31.17 -8.23 -11.42
N LYS A 85 31.10 -8.57 -10.13
CA LYS A 85 30.04 -8.17 -9.20
C LYS A 85 30.20 -6.72 -8.72
N ARG A 86 30.08 -5.79 -9.65
CA ARG A 86 30.22 -4.35 -9.41
C ARG A 86 29.14 -3.58 -10.16
N LEU A 87 28.73 -2.45 -9.58
CA LEU A 87 27.94 -1.44 -10.27
C LEU A 87 28.91 -0.42 -10.86
N ASN A 88 29.09 -0.45 -12.17
CA ASN A 88 29.91 0.47 -12.93
C ASN A 88 29.04 1.34 -13.83
N MET A 89 28.97 2.64 -13.55
CA MET A 89 28.29 3.61 -14.41
C MET A 89 29.33 4.48 -15.10
N VAL A 90 29.27 4.49 -16.43
CA VAL A 90 30.20 5.23 -17.28
C VAL A 90 29.47 6.36 -17.99
N TRP A 91 30.06 7.54 -17.95
CA TRP A 91 29.58 8.71 -18.68
C TRP A 91 30.75 9.36 -19.43
N ASN A 92 30.58 9.65 -20.72
CA ASN A 92 31.65 10.18 -21.58
C ASN A 92 33.02 9.46 -21.44
N GLY A 93 33.00 8.12 -21.33
CA GLY A 93 34.21 7.30 -21.19
C GLY A 93 34.83 7.26 -19.79
N VAL A 94 34.27 7.99 -18.82
CA VAL A 94 34.74 8.04 -17.43
C VAL A 94 33.79 7.24 -16.53
N SER A 95 34.35 6.35 -15.72
CA SER A 95 33.59 5.63 -14.68
C SER A 95 33.33 6.59 -13.52
N ILE A 96 32.09 7.08 -13.41
CA ILE A 96 31.68 8.04 -12.37
C ILE A 96 31.14 7.33 -11.13
N VAL A 97 30.66 6.09 -11.27
CA VAL A 97 30.32 5.19 -10.17
C VAL A 97 31.00 3.86 -10.43
N ASN A 98 31.75 3.37 -9.44
CA ASN A 98 32.39 2.06 -9.50
C ASN A 98 32.46 1.44 -8.10
N ILE A 99 31.42 0.71 -7.73
CA ILE A 99 31.23 0.21 -6.36
C ILE A 99 31.03 -1.31 -6.39
N SER A 100 31.58 -2.04 -5.41
CA SER A 100 31.35 -3.49 -5.30
C SER A 100 29.92 -3.79 -4.87
N ARG A 101 29.37 -4.91 -5.38
CA ARG A 101 28.07 -5.42 -4.95
C ARG A 101 28.05 -5.72 -3.45
N GLU A 102 29.15 -6.25 -2.94
CA GLU A 102 29.33 -6.52 -1.50
C GLU A 102 29.13 -5.25 -0.67
N PHE A 103 29.73 -4.12 -1.07
CA PHE A 103 29.57 -2.87 -0.35
C PHE A 103 28.13 -2.35 -0.41
N LEU A 104 27.48 -2.41 -1.58
CA LEU A 104 26.06 -2.04 -1.71
C LEU A 104 25.15 -2.90 -0.83
N ASN A 105 25.42 -4.20 -0.75
CA ASN A 105 24.64 -5.16 0.03
C ASN A 105 24.93 -5.13 1.54
N SER A 106 25.92 -4.33 1.99
CA SER A 106 26.26 -4.23 3.41
C SER A 106 25.13 -3.64 4.25
N ASN A 107 24.09 -3.04 3.64
CA ASN A 107 22.96 -2.36 4.28
C ASN A 107 23.36 -1.23 5.25
N GLY A 108 24.63 -0.81 5.22
CA GLY A 108 25.20 0.18 6.14
C GLY A 108 25.42 -0.35 7.55
N ALA A 109 25.49 0.57 8.51
CA ALA A 109 25.69 0.22 9.92
C ALA A 109 24.38 -0.21 10.59
N GLU A 110 24.48 -1.17 11.53
CA GLU A 110 23.36 -1.52 12.42
C GLU A 110 22.84 -0.27 13.15
N LYS A 111 21.52 -0.14 13.22
CA LYS A 111 20.85 0.99 13.87
C LYS A 111 20.18 0.48 15.15
N HIS A 112 20.46 1.16 16.26
CA HIS A 112 19.81 0.93 17.54
C HIS A 112 19.08 2.18 17.98
N GLN A 113 17.94 2.00 18.64
CA GLN A 113 17.17 3.11 19.19
C GLN A 113 16.52 2.72 20.51
N ASN A 114 16.54 3.66 21.47
CA ASN A 114 15.77 3.54 22.70
C ASN A 114 14.32 3.91 22.42
N VAL A 115 13.39 3.10 22.91
CA VAL A 115 11.96 3.28 22.67
C VAL A 115 11.22 3.43 24.00
N HIS A 116 10.31 4.39 24.07
CA HIS A 116 9.39 4.55 25.20
C HIS A 116 7.95 4.58 24.69
N VAL A 117 7.18 3.54 24.98
CA VAL A 117 5.76 3.49 24.65
C VAL A 117 4.97 4.25 25.72
N GLU A 118 4.34 5.36 25.32
CA GLU A 118 3.48 6.13 26.21
C GLU A 118 2.17 5.38 26.51
N LYS A 119 1.59 5.65 27.67
CA LYS A 119 0.29 5.08 28.04
C LYS A 119 -0.81 5.65 27.14
N GLY A 120 -1.47 4.78 26.39
CA GLY A 120 -2.63 5.14 25.59
C GLY A 120 -3.81 5.67 26.41
N SER A 121 -4.64 6.48 25.77
CA SER A 121 -5.93 6.96 26.26
C SER A 121 -7.09 6.22 25.59
N VAL A 122 -8.30 6.39 26.11
CA VAL A 122 -9.52 5.84 25.52
C VAL A 122 -10.18 6.91 24.67
N TRP A 123 -10.50 6.57 23.43
CA TRP A 123 -11.32 7.40 22.56
C TRP A 123 -12.68 6.76 22.30
N GLN A 124 -13.71 7.59 22.32
CA GLN A 124 -15.07 7.22 21.89
C GLN A 124 -15.64 8.36 21.04
N PRO A 125 -16.40 8.05 19.99
CA PRO A 125 -17.03 9.08 19.16
C PRO A 125 -18.00 9.91 20.00
N GLN A 126 -17.96 11.24 19.83
CA GLN A 126 -18.85 12.19 20.48
C GLN A 126 -19.56 13.01 19.42
N TRP A 127 -20.89 13.11 19.52
CA TRP A 127 -21.73 13.85 18.57
C TRP A 127 -22.47 14.97 19.29
N ALA A 128 -22.49 16.16 18.69
CA ALA A 128 -23.12 17.33 19.29
C ALA A 128 -24.64 17.16 19.40
N GLY A 129 -25.22 17.72 20.46
CA GLY A 129 -26.67 17.71 20.69
C GLY A 129 -27.10 16.94 21.94
N LEU A 130 -28.28 17.30 22.46
CA LEU A 130 -28.85 16.71 23.68
C LEU A 130 -29.80 15.55 23.36
N THR A 131 -30.52 15.65 22.23
CA THR A 131 -31.48 14.65 21.79
C THR A 131 -30.86 13.69 20.76
N PHE A 132 -31.45 12.50 20.63
CA PHE A 132 -31.07 11.54 19.59
C PHE A 132 -31.10 12.15 18.19
N SER A 133 -32.15 12.91 17.85
CA SER A 133 -32.29 13.58 16.55
C SER A 133 -31.13 14.55 16.28
N GLN A 134 -30.75 15.35 17.28
CA GLN A 134 -29.62 16.28 17.15
C GLN A 134 -28.29 15.54 16.97
N LYS A 135 -28.04 14.50 17.79
CA LYS A 135 -26.82 13.68 17.67
C LYS A 135 -26.73 12.99 16.32
N MET A 136 -27.84 12.43 15.82
CA MET A 136 -27.89 11.83 14.49
C MET A 136 -27.57 12.85 13.39
N LYS A 137 -28.16 14.06 13.45
CA LYS A 137 -27.85 15.14 12.50
C LYS A 137 -26.37 15.55 12.54
N SER A 138 -25.80 15.66 13.75
CA SER A 138 -24.37 15.95 13.93
C SER A 138 -23.51 14.84 13.33
N MET A 139 -23.84 13.58 13.57
CA MET A 139 -23.10 12.43 13.08
C MET A 139 -23.10 12.36 11.55
N VAL A 140 -24.28 12.43 10.91
CA VAL A 140 -24.35 12.30 9.44
C VAL A 140 -23.80 13.52 8.70
N GLY A 141 -23.66 14.66 9.38
CA GLY A 141 -23.02 15.86 8.85
C GLY A 141 -21.49 15.88 8.98
N ASP A 142 -20.90 14.98 9.76
CA ASP A 142 -19.45 14.92 9.97
C ASP A 142 -18.71 14.48 8.70
N LEU A 143 -17.59 15.13 8.39
CA LEU A 143 -16.80 14.84 7.19
C LEU A 143 -16.15 13.46 7.21
N ASN A 144 -16.08 12.75 8.33
CA ASN A 144 -15.64 11.35 8.36
C ASN A 144 -16.78 10.35 8.13
N VAL A 145 -18.04 10.78 8.27
CA VAL A 145 -19.22 9.89 8.22
C VAL A 145 -20.08 10.13 6.98
N CYS A 146 -20.23 11.38 6.56
CA CYS A 146 -21.11 11.76 5.46
C CYS A 146 -20.72 11.05 4.15
N SER A 147 -21.66 11.00 3.19
CA SER A 147 -21.42 10.34 1.90
C SER A 147 -20.18 10.91 1.19
N LYS A 148 -19.31 10.01 0.72
CA LYS A 148 -18.11 10.33 -0.07
C LYS A 148 -18.34 10.22 -1.58
N LYS A 149 -19.62 10.11 -2.00
CA LYS A 149 -20.00 9.92 -3.40
C LYS A 149 -19.42 10.97 -4.33
N GLY A 150 -19.50 12.25 -3.98
CA GLY A 150 -18.95 13.33 -4.81
C GLY A 150 -17.44 13.27 -5.04
N LEU A 151 -16.67 12.67 -4.11
CA LEU A 151 -15.24 12.39 -4.33
C LEU A 151 -15.05 11.13 -5.18
N SER A 152 -15.78 10.07 -4.85
CA SER A 152 -15.66 8.77 -5.51
C SER A 152 -16.07 8.80 -6.99
N GLU A 153 -17.05 9.62 -7.37
CA GLU A 153 -17.51 9.76 -8.77
C GLU A 153 -16.48 10.45 -9.69
N ARG A 154 -15.38 10.98 -9.12
CA ARG A 154 -14.26 11.51 -9.90
C ARG A 154 -13.34 10.42 -10.44
N PHE A 155 -13.52 9.18 -10.01
CA PHE A 155 -12.71 8.03 -10.39
C PHE A 155 -13.54 7.03 -11.19
N ASP A 156 -12.98 6.58 -12.31
CA ASP A 156 -13.60 5.53 -13.12
C ASP A 156 -13.55 4.19 -12.37
N SER A 157 -14.67 3.47 -12.35
CA SER A 157 -14.79 2.14 -11.72
C SER A 157 -15.22 1.06 -12.71
N THR A 158 -15.10 1.33 -14.01
CA THR A 158 -15.61 0.50 -15.12
C THR A 158 -14.52 0.04 -16.07
N ILE A 159 -13.39 0.75 -16.13
CA ILE A 159 -12.23 0.41 -16.96
C ILE A 159 -11.75 -1.02 -16.67
N GLY A 160 -11.47 -1.79 -17.73
CA GLY A 160 -11.13 -3.22 -17.63
C GLY A 160 -12.34 -4.17 -17.59
N ALA A 161 -13.58 -3.66 -17.54
CA ALA A 161 -14.82 -4.45 -17.60
C ALA A 161 -14.89 -5.65 -16.61
N ALA A 162 -14.15 -5.55 -15.50
CA ALA A 162 -13.99 -6.62 -14.53
C ALA A 162 -14.63 -6.30 -13.17
N THR A 163 -15.14 -5.09 -12.95
CA THR A 163 -15.74 -4.68 -11.68
C THR A 163 -16.97 -5.53 -11.33
N VAL A 164 -16.94 -6.16 -10.16
CA VAL A 164 -18.06 -6.94 -9.61
C VAL A 164 -18.92 -6.07 -8.69
N LEU A 165 -18.27 -5.27 -7.84
CA LEU A 165 -18.95 -4.29 -6.99
C LEU A 165 -18.59 -2.88 -7.41
N MET A 166 -19.58 -2.13 -7.89
CA MET A 166 -19.47 -0.68 -8.04
C MET A 166 -19.28 -0.02 -6.67
N PRO A 167 -18.58 1.14 -6.56
CA PRO A 167 -18.31 1.79 -5.28
C PRO A 167 -19.54 2.04 -4.41
N PHE A 168 -20.71 2.24 -5.06
CA PHE A 168 -22.00 2.34 -4.40
C PHE A 168 -22.99 1.32 -4.96
N GLY A 169 -23.60 0.55 -4.06
CA GLY A 169 -24.61 -0.45 -4.35
C GLY A 169 -26.05 0.05 -4.21
N GLY A 170 -26.96 -0.89 -4.49
CA GLY A 170 -28.40 -0.68 -4.52
C GLY A 170 -28.90 -0.02 -5.81
N ALA A 171 -30.22 -0.06 -5.99
CA ALA A 171 -30.89 0.44 -7.20
C ALA A 171 -30.60 1.92 -7.50
N TYR A 172 -30.24 2.70 -6.47
CA TYR A 172 -29.94 4.13 -6.59
C TYR A 172 -28.45 4.46 -6.49
N GLN A 173 -27.57 3.45 -6.30
CA GLN A 173 -26.13 3.65 -6.09
C GLN A 173 -25.84 4.69 -5.00
N LEU A 174 -26.39 4.45 -3.80
CA LEU A 174 -26.26 5.34 -2.64
C LEU A 174 -25.58 4.69 -1.45
N THR A 175 -25.46 3.36 -1.43
CA THR A 175 -24.88 2.63 -0.30
C THR A 175 -23.42 2.29 -0.59
N PRO A 176 -22.43 2.82 0.16
CA PRO A 176 -21.03 2.50 -0.07
C PRO A 176 -20.76 1.01 0.17
N GLN A 177 -19.88 0.43 -0.64
CA GLN A 177 -19.44 -0.95 -0.44
C GLN A 177 -18.35 -1.06 0.63
N ASN A 178 -18.31 -2.20 1.33
CA ASN A 178 -17.29 -2.48 2.34
C ASN A 178 -15.91 -2.81 1.73
N ALA A 179 -15.89 -3.31 0.50
CA ALA A 179 -14.67 -3.70 -0.21
C ALA A 179 -14.78 -3.40 -1.71
N MET A 180 -13.65 -3.17 -2.36
CA MET A 180 -13.51 -3.23 -3.81
C MET A 180 -13.51 -4.70 -4.24
N VAL A 181 -14.23 -5.04 -5.31
CA VAL A 181 -14.23 -6.40 -5.87
C VAL A 181 -14.19 -6.36 -7.39
N ALA A 182 -13.22 -7.05 -7.97
CA ALA A 182 -13.06 -7.17 -9.43
C ALA A 182 -12.68 -8.61 -9.84
N LYS A 183 -13.14 -9.05 -11.01
CA LYS A 183 -12.73 -10.31 -11.63
C LYS A 183 -11.23 -10.26 -11.95
N LEU A 184 -10.56 -11.41 -11.90
CA LEU A 184 -9.18 -11.50 -12.38
C LEU A 184 -9.14 -11.37 -13.91
N PRO A 185 -8.15 -10.66 -14.47
CA PRO A 185 -7.98 -10.58 -15.92
C PRO A 185 -7.52 -11.95 -16.43
N VAL A 186 -8.27 -12.52 -17.37
CA VAL A 186 -7.95 -13.79 -18.04
C VAL A 186 -8.33 -13.68 -19.51
N ASP A 187 -7.74 -14.54 -20.34
CA ASP A 187 -8.25 -14.75 -21.70
C ASP A 187 -9.62 -15.44 -21.61
N GLY A 188 -10.68 -14.71 -21.92
CA GLY A 188 -12.07 -15.18 -21.84
C GLY A 188 -12.79 -14.75 -20.56
N GLU A 189 -13.61 -15.65 -19.99
CA GLU A 189 -14.46 -15.35 -18.84
C GLU A 189 -13.99 -16.09 -17.58
N THR A 190 -14.11 -15.44 -16.42
CA THR A 190 -13.86 -16.05 -15.12
C THR A 190 -14.91 -15.65 -14.11
N THR A 191 -15.13 -16.52 -13.13
CA THR A 191 -15.90 -16.19 -11.91
C THR A 191 -14.99 -15.91 -10.72
N THR A 192 -13.68 -16.07 -10.88
CA THR A 192 -12.70 -15.77 -9.84
C THR A 192 -12.51 -14.26 -9.74
N CYS A 193 -12.59 -13.72 -8.54
CA CYS A 193 -12.43 -12.31 -8.25
C CYS A 193 -11.42 -12.08 -7.12
N SER A 194 -10.79 -10.91 -7.12
CA SER A 194 -10.07 -10.37 -5.98
C SER A 194 -10.98 -9.41 -5.20
N GLY A 195 -10.83 -9.42 -3.89
CA GLY A 195 -11.45 -8.46 -2.98
C GLY A 195 -10.37 -7.68 -2.25
N MET A 196 -10.61 -6.39 -2.01
CA MET A 196 -9.74 -5.54 -1.21
C MET A 196 -10.56 -4.64 -0.30
N ALA A 197 -10.32 -4.72 1.00
CA ALA A 197 -10.91 -3.85 2.01
C ALA A 197 -9.81 -3.15 2.81
N TRP A 198 -10.18 -2.09 3.55
CA TRP A 198 -9.23 -1.31 4.33
C TRP A 198 -9.81 -0.95 5.71
N GLY A 199 -8.91 -0.75 6.67
CA GLY A 199 -9.23 -0.36 8.03
C GLY A 199 -8.22 0.64 8.56
N TYR A 200 -8.73 1.69 9.20
CA TYR A 200 -7.95 2.76 9.84
C TYR A 200 -8.91 3.74 10.51
N ASN A 201 -8.60 4.09 11.76
CA ASN A 201 -9.29 5.16 12.47
C ASN A 201 -8.25 6.11 13.10
N PRO A 202 -8.14 7.36 12.63
CA PRO A 202 -7.13 8.30 13.10
C PRO A 202 -7.27 8.63 14.59
N TYR A 203 -8.49 8.60 15.12
CA TYR A 203 -8.75 8.95 16.51
C TYR A 203 -8.38 7.81 17.46
N LEU A 204 -8.71 6.55 17.10
CA LEU A 204 -8.22 5.39 17.84
C LEU A 204 -6.70 5.31 17.81
N MET A 205 -6.11 5.50 16.63
CA MET A 205 -4.66 5.47 16.45
C MET A 205 -3.94 6.60 17.20
N SER A 206 -4.55 7.79 17.29
CA SER A 206 -3.99 8.90 18.08
C SER A 206 -4.13 8.66 19.58
N ALA A 207 -5.23 8.05 20.02
CA ALA A 207 -5.48 7.80 21.43
C ALA A 207 -4.60 6.67 21.99
N ASN A 208 -4.47 5.58 21.24
CA ASN A 208 -3.68 4.40 21.62
C ASN A 208 -3.25 3.65 20.35
N GLN A 209 -1.97 3.70 20.01
CA GLN A 209 -1.47 3.15 18.74
C GLN A 209 -1.59 1.62 18.68
N TYR A 210 -1.43 0.91 19.80
CA TYR A 210 -1.64 -0.54 19.86
C TYR A 210 -3.08 -0.91 19.52
N VAL A 211 -4.04 -0.29 20.22
CA VAL A 211 -5.47 -0.53 20.00
C VAL A 211 -5.88 -0.07 18.60
N GLY A 212 -5.40 1.09 18.15
CA GLY A 212 -5.70 1.63 16.83
C GLY A 212 -5.24 0.73 15.69
N ALA A 213 -4.02 0.21 15.75
CA ALA A 213 -3.49 -0.70 14.74
C ALA A 213 -4.16 -2.08 14.77
N ARG A 214 -4.41 -2.63 15.96
CA ARG A 214 -5.18 -3.87 16.11
C ARG A 214 -6.57 -3.73 15.49
N MET A 215 -7.27 -2.64 15.78
CA MET A 215 -8.59 -2.36 15.22
C MET A 215 -8.55 -2.09 13.71
N ALA A 216 -7.47 -1.48 13.18
CA ALA A 216 -7.30 -1.31 11.74
C ALA A 216 -7.26 -2.66 11.00
N VAL A 217 -6.52 -3.64 11.53
CA VAL A 217 -6.48 -5.01 10.97
C VAL A 217 -7.84 -5.69 11.09
N ILE A 218 -8.49 -5.60 12.25
CA ILE A 218 -9.81 -6.21 12.45
C ILE A 218 -10.84 -5.58 11.50
N GLU A 219 -10.83 -4.26 11.33
CA GLU A 219 -11.77 -3.55 10.46
C GLU A 219 -11.58 -3.93 8.98
N SER A 220 -10.34 -4.00 8.49
CA SER A 220 -10.08 -4.38 7.10
C SER A 220 -10.54 -5.83 6.82
N VAL A 221 -10.22 -6.76 7.71
CA VAL A 221 -10.60 -8.18 7.58
C VAL A 221 -12.11 -8.36 7.69
N THR A 222 -12.77 -7.73 8.68
CA THR A 222 -14.22 -7.86 8.87
C THR A 222 -15.01 -7.28 7.69
N LYS A 223 -14.57 -6.15 7.11
CA LYS A 223 -15.16 -5.62 5.87
C LYS A 223 -15.01 -6.59 4.70
N LEU A 224 -13.84 -7.22 4.55
CA LEU A 224 -13.58 -8.20 3.51
C LEU A 224 -14.47 -9.45 3.67
N VAL A 225 -14.58 -9.97 4.89
CA VAL A 225 -15.44 -11.12 5.23
C VAL A 225 -16.92 -10.80 5.02
N ALA A 226 -17.38 -9.64 5.45
CA ALA A 226 -18.75 -9.18 5.24
C ALA A 226 -19.11 -9.06 3.74
N THR A 227 -18.11 -8.93 2.88
CA THR A 227 -18.28 -8.89 1.41
C THR A 227 -18.32 -10.29 0.78
N GLY A 228 -18.13 -11.37 1.56
CA GLY A 228 -18.25 -12.75 1.11
C GLY A 228 -16.93 -13.49 0.86
N PHE A 229 -15.80 -12.91 1.28
CA PHE A 229 -14.49 -13.56 1.26
C PHE A 229 -14.21 -14.30 2.58
N ARG A 230 -13.28 -15.25 2.54
CA ARG A 230 -12.83 -15.99 3.71
C ARG A 230 -11.58 -15.32 4.28
N TYR A 231 -11.50 -15.20 5.60
CA TYR A 231 -10.35 -14.54 6.22
C TYR A 231 -9.10 -15.42 6.15
N GLU A 232 -9.26 -16.73 6.10
CA GLU A 232 -8.17 -17.72 5.98
C GLU A 232 -7.47 -17.65 4.62
N ASP A 233 -8.17 -17.10 3.62
CA ASP A 233 -7.64 -16.90 2.26
C ASP A 233 -7.08 -15.47 2.08
N ALA A 234 -7.06 -14.66 3.15
CA ALA A 234 -6.64 -13.27 3.10
C ALA A 234 -5.15 -13.09 3.36
N TYR A 235 -4.59 -12.03 2.79
CA TYR A 235 -3.28 -11.47 3.13
C TYR A 235 -3.40 -9.98 3.37
N LEU A 236 -2.49 -9.45 4.20
CA LEU A 236 -2.47 -8.04 4.56
C LEU A 236 -1.35 -7.28 3.85
N THR A 237 -1.54 -5.98 3.68
CA THR A 237 -0.46 -5.02 3.43
C THR A 237 -0.66 -3.77 4.29
N PHE A 238 0.42 -3.27 4.89
CA PHE A 238 0.35 -2.17 5.85
C PHE A 238 0.99 -0.90 5.29
N GLN A 239 0.27 0.21 5.34
CA GLN A 239 0.80 1.53 4.99
C GLN A 239 0.96 2.35 6.27
N GLU A 240 2.21 2.68 6.59
CA GLU A 240 2.61 3.31 7.83
C GLU A 240 3.05 4.75 7.60
N TYR A 241 2.44 5.69 8.33
CA TYR A 241 2.82 7.10 8.28
C TYR A 241 2.93 7.63 9.70
N PHE A 242 4.13 8.05 10.07
CA PHE A 242 4.41 8.62 11.39
C PHE A 242 5.15 9.94 11.25
N GLU A 243 5.11 10.70 12.33
CA GLU A 243 5.90 11.91 12.48
C GLU A 243 7.40 11.65 12.31
N ARG A 244 8.17 12.71 12.07
CA ARG A 244 9.63 12.64 12.07
C ARG A 244 10.13 12.12 13.42
N LEU A 245 10.71 10.92 13.43
CA LEU A 245 11.03 10.24 14.69
C LEU A 245 12.20 10.88 15.46
N GLY A 246 13.27 11.27 14.75
CA GLY A 246 14.49 11.81 15.38
C GLY A 246 15.07 10.85 16.43
N ASN A 247 15.58 11.40 17.54
CA ASN A 247 16.19 10.63 18.63
C ASN A 247 15.32 10.54 19.90
N LYS A 248 14.06 10.98 19.84
CA LYS A 248 13.17 10.98 21.00
C LYS A 248 12.54 9.60 21.19
N PRO A 249 12.75 8.90 22.32
CA PRO A 249 12.22 7.55 22.54
C PRO A 249 10.70 7.45 22.42
N GLU A 250 9.98 8.50 22.79
CA GLU A 250 8.51 8.58 22.77
C GLU A 250 7.98 8.57 21.33
N ARG A 251 8.67 9.26 20.41
CA ARG A 251 8.31 9.26 18.99
C ARG A 251 8.45 7.87 18.38
N TRP A 252 9.50 7.15 18.75
CA TRP A 252 9.68 5.74 18.36
C TRP A 252 8.70 4.80 19.06
N GLY A 253 8.14 5.20 20.20
CA GLY A 253 7.11 4.44 20.92
C GLY A 253 5.84 4.24 20.11
N LYS A 254 5.48 5.23 19.29
CA LYS A 254 4.26 5.22 18.46
C LYS A 254 4.27 4.12 17.39
N PRO A 255 5.29 4.03 16.49
CA PRO A 255 5.35 2.93 15.52
C PRO A 255 5.56 1.58 16.21
N LEU A 256 6.35 1.49 17.29
CA LEU A 256 6.51 0.22 18.02
C LEU A 256 5.15 -0.29 18.54
N ALA A 257 4.38 0.57 19.23
CA ALA A 257 3.07 0.19 19.75
C ALA A 257 2.09 -0.19 18.63
N ALA A 258 2.09 0.55 17.52
CA ALA A 258 1.26 0.22 16.35
C ALA A 258 1.62 -1.14 15.75
N LEU A 259 2.91 -1.41 15.53
CA LEU A 259 3.39 -2.69 15.00
C LEU A 259 3.06 -3.86 15.93
N LEU A 260 3.18 -3.68 17.26
CA LEU A 260 2.78 -4.70 18.23
C LEU A 260 1.27 -4.98 18.18
N GLY A 261 0.44 -3.94 18.07
CA GLY A 261 -1.01 -4.10 17.96
C GLY A 261 -1.45 -4.78 16.65
N ALA A 262 -0.80 -4.43 15.54
CA ALA A 262 -1.00 -5.11 14.26
C ALA A 262 -0.55 -6.57 14.33
N LEU A 263 0.63 -6.85 14.90
CA LEU A 263 1.15 -8.20 15.07
C LEU A 263 0.23 -9.07 15.94
N ASP A 264 -0.30 -8.54 17.03
CA ASP A 264 -1.29 -9.23 17.88
C ASP A 264 -2.53 -9.65 17.07
N ALA A 265 -3.07 -8.75 16.25
CA ALA A 265 -4.17 -9.07 15.34
C ALA A 265 -3.79 -10.12 14.29
N GLN A 266 -2.58 -10.05 13.72
CA GLN A 266 -2.09 -11.02 12.75
C GLN A 266 -1.96 -12.41 13.35
N ILE A 267 -1.41 -12.52 14.56
CA ILE A 267 -1.28 -13.78 15.29
C ILE A 267 -2.67 -14.33 15.63
N GLY A 268 -3.55 -13.48 16.19
CA GLY A 268 -4.90 -13.90 16.59
C GLY A 268 -5.78 -14.36 15.42
N LEU A 269 -5.67 -13.72 14.26
CA LEU A 269 -6.42 -14.11 13.06
C LEU A 269 -5.71 -15.18 12.22
N GLY A 270 -4.42 -15.43 12.46
CA GLY A 270 -3.60 -16.31 11.63
C GLY A 270 -3.36 -15.76 10.21
N ILE A 271 -3.26 -14.43 10.05
CA ILE A 271 -3.14 -13.76 8.75
C ILE A 271 -1.80 -13.03 8.64
N ALA A 272 -1.01 -13.37 7.62
CA ALA A 272 0.27 -12.72 7.36
C ALA A 272 0.11 -11.42 6.54
N SER A 273 0.99 -10.45 6.80
CA SER A 273 1.25 -9.34 5.90
C SER A 273 2.30 -9.75 4.88
N ILE A 274 2.03 -9.51 3.59
CA ILE A 274 2.92 -9.88 2.47
C ILE A 274 3.52 -8.65 1.77
N GLY A 275 3.17 -7.46 2.25
CA GLY A 275 3.66 -6.20 1.72
C GLY A 275 3.41 -5.06 2.70
N GLY A 276 3.95 -3.91 2.36
CA GLY A 276 3.75 -2.68 3.11
C GLY A 276 4.75 -1.62 2.71
N LYS A 277 4.55 -0.42 3.25
CA LYS A 277 5.48 0.70 3.10
C LYS A 277 5.37 1.63 4.30
N ASP A 278 6.51 2.16 4.72
CA ASP A 278 6.60 3.14 5.80
C ASP A 278 7.04 4.52 5.32
N SER A 279 6.59 5.53 6.05
CA SER A 279 7.08 6.91 5.98
C SER A 279 7.20 7.48 7.38
N MET A 280 8.44 7.66 7.83
CA MET A 280 8.80 8.04 9.22
C MET A 280 9.25 9.51 9.32
N SER A 281 8.72 10.36 8.45
CA SER A 281 9.13 11.77 8.29
C SER A 281 7.96 12.75 8.12
N GLY A 282 6.75 12.34 8.51
CA GLY A 282 5.52 13.12 8.36
C GLY A 282 5.41 14.29 9.35
N SER A 283 6.33 15.25 9.27
CA SER A 283 6.27 16.49 10.05
C SER A 283 6.56 17.69 9.15
N PHE A 284 5.76 18.74 9.29
CA PHE A 284 5.96 20.04 8.64
C PHE A 284 5.93 21.15 9.69
N GLU A 285 7.05 21.87 9.84
CA GLU A 285 7.26 22.84 10.91
C GLU A 285 6.96 22.23 12.31
N GLN A 286 5.88 22.67 12.96
CA GLN A 286 5.44 22.19 14.27
C GLN A 286 4.22 21.25 14.17
N LEU A 287 3.84 20.87 12.96
CA LEU A 287 2.71 19.98 12.70
C LEU A 287 3.22 18.58 12.41
N ASP A 288 2.73 17.63 13.18
CA ASP A 288 2.98 16.20 12.97
C ASP A 288 1.72 15.56 12.36
N VAL A 289 1.91 14.61 11.44
CA VAL A 289 0.81 13.77 10.99
C VAL A 289 0.29 12.92 12.15
N PRO A 290 -1.01 12.59 12.19
CA PRO A 290 -1.51 11.58 13.11
C PRO A 290 -0.73 10.27 12.92
N PRO A 291 -0.36 9.56 14.00
CA PRO A 291 0.17 8.21 13.90
C PRO A 291 -0.78 7.37 13.05
N THR A 292 -0.24 6.61 12.09
CA THR A 292 -1.05 5.96 11.08
C THR A 292 -0.45 4.60 10.73
N LEU A 293 -1.30 3.58 10.86
CA LEU A 293 -1.12 2.27 10.26
C LEU A 293 -2.45 1.92 9.61
N VAL A 294 -2.47 1.93 8.28
CA VAL A 294 -3.63 1.51 7.48
C VAL A 294 -3.45 0.06 7.13
N SER A 295 -4.43 -0.77 7.48
CA SER A 295 -4.45 -2.16 7.07
C SER A 295 -5.28 -2.31 5.82
N PHE A 296 -4.70 -2.91 4.78
CA PHE A 296 -5.44 -3.40 3.62
C PHE A 296 -5.48 -4.92 3.67
N ALA A 297 -6.67 -5.49 3.59
CA ALA A 297 -6.89 -6.93 3.51
C ALA A 297 -7.29 -7.29 2.07
N THR A 298 -6.61 -8.27 1.50
CA THR A 298 -6.87 -8.76 0.13
C THR A 298 -7.10 -10.26 0.14
N ALA A 299 -8.01 -10.76 -0.68
CA ALA A 299 -8.25 -12.19 -0.83
C ALA A 299 -8.75 -12.52 -2.24
N ILE A 300 -8.61 -13.78 -2.64
CA ILE A 300 -9.24 -14.33 -3.85
C ILE A 300 -10.53 -15.05 -3.46
N GLY A 301 -11.55 -14.93 -4.30
CA GLY A 301 -12.87 -15.51 -4.06
C GLY A 301 -13.61 -15.81 -5.36
N LYS A 302 -14.92 -16.05 -5.21
CA LYS A 302 -15.84 -16.27 -6.34
C LYS A 302 -16.87 -15.16 -6.37
N ALA A 303 -17.05 -14.55 -7.54
CA ALA A 303 -18.00 -13.45 -7.74
C ALA A 303 -19.43 -13.82 -7.31
N SER A 304 -19.82 -15.09 -7.46
CA SER A 304 -21.13 -15.59 -7.02
C SER A 304 -21.35 -15.64 -5.50
N ARG A 305 -20.28 -15.49 -4.70
CA ARG A 305 -20.33 -15.42 -3.23
C ARG A 305 -20.27 -14.00 -2.70
N VAL A 306 -20.04 -13.03 -3.57
CA VAL A 306 -19.87 -11.63 -3.19
C VAL A 306 -21.21 -11.05 -2.73
N VAL A 307 -21.21 -10.35 -1.61
CA VAL A 307 -22.38 -9.72 -1.01
C VAL A 307 -22.17 -8.22 -0.95
N SER A 308 -23.05 -7.45 -1.60
CA SER A 308 -23.05 -5.99 -1.50
C SER A 308 -23.75 -5.48 -0.24
N THR A 309 -23.41 -4.28 0.22
CA THR A 309 -23.80 -3.73 1.53
C THR A 309 -25.29 -3.44 1.71
N GLU A 310 -26.00 -3.03 0.66
CA GLU A 310 -27.39 -2.57 0.77
C GLU A 310 -28.38 -3.68 1.16
N PHE A 311 -29.49 -3.31 1.81
CA PHE A 311 -30.59 -4.25 2.03
C PHE A 311 -31.20 -4.70 0.70
N LYS A 312 -31.39 -6.02 0.54
CA LYS A 312 -31.84 -6.62 -0.72
C LYS A 312 -33.36 -6.62 -0.90
N LYS A 313 -34.11 -6.78 0.19
CA LYS A 313 -35.57 -6.86 0.15
C LYS A 313 -36.21 -6.45 1.48
N PRO A 314 -37.48 -6.00 1.48
CA PRO A 314 -38.25 -5.78 2.70
C PRO A 314 -38.38 -7.06 3.53
N GLU A 315 -38.75 -6.91 4.80
CA GLU A 315 -39.00 -8.01 5.75
C GLU A 315 -37.78 -8.93 6.00
N SER A 316 -36.57 -8.44 5.69
CA SER A 316 -35.33 -9.11 6.05
C SER A 316 -35.07 -9.00 7.55
N THR A 317 -34.59 -10.08 8.17
CA THR A 317 -34.12 -10.06 9.57
C THR A 317 -32.75 -9.38 9.65
N VAL A 318 -32.59 -8.45 10.58
CA VAL A 318 -31.31 -7.80 10.88
C VAL A 318 -30.73 -8.42 12.16
N VAL A 319 -29.50 -8.93 12.06
CA VAL A 319 -28.79 -9.54 13.20
C VAL A 319 -27.55 -8.72 13.52
N LEU A 320 -27.31 -8.48 14.80
CA LEU A 320 -26.10 -7.84 15.29
C LEU A 320 -25.16 -8.91 15.86
N VAL A 321 -24.04 -9.13 15.18
CA VAL A 321 -22.95 -9.97 15.67
C VAL A 321 -21.96 -9.08 16.42
N ARG A 322 -21.68 -9.40 17.68
CA ARG A 322 -20.70 -8.68 18.50
C ARG A 322 -19.55 -9.62 18.85
N PRO A 323 -18.30 -9.16 18.75
CA PRO A 323 -17.18 -9.93 19.26
C PRO A 323 -17.24 -9.99 20.78
N ILE A 324 -16.67 -11.04 21.34
CA ILE A 324 -16.28 -11.06 22.75
C ILE A 324 -15.12 -10.09 22.90
N ILE A 325 -15.17 -9.21 23.90
CA ILE A 325 -14.13 -8.21 24.13
C ILE A 325 -13.18 -8.72 25.21
N ASP A 326 -11.89 -8.60 24.95
CA ASP A 326 -10.84 -8.81 25.94
C ASP A 326 -10.85 -7.64 26.95
N PRO A 327 -11.04 -7.90 28.26
CA PRO A 327 -11.12 -6.87 29.27
C PRO A 327 -9.81 -6.10 29.49
N GLU A 328 -8.65 -6.67 29.15
CA GLU A 328 -7.35 -6.00 29.30
C GLU A 328 -7.09 -5.03 28.16
N THR A 329 -7.34 -5.46 26.93
CA THR A 329 -7.05 -4.65 25.73
C THR A 329 -8.23 -3.80 25.26
N GLY A 330 -9.45 -4.12 25.71
CA GLY A 330 -10.68 -3.49 25.23
C GLY A 330 -11.00 -3.79 23.75
N CYS A 331 -10.29 -4.75 23.15
CA CYS A 331 -10.39 -5.12 21.74
C CYS A 331 -11.09 -6.48 21.56
N PRO A 332 -11.56 -6.81 20.34
CA PRO A 332 -12.10 -8.13 20.03
C PRO A 332 -11.13 -9.26 20.37
N ASN A 333 -11.55 -10.20 21.22
CA ASN A 333 -10.79 -11.40 21.56
C ASN A 333 -10.76 -12.38 20.38
N PHE A 334 -9.61 -13.00 20.14
CA PHE A 334 -9.37 -13.97 19.08
C PHE A 334 -9.44 -15.43 19.57
N PHE A 335 -9.48 -15.66 20.90
CA PHE A 335 -9.49 -16.97 21.56
C PHE A 335 -10.81 -17.26 22.26
#